data_AF-A0AAN8Z5I0-F1
#
_entry.id   AF-A0AAN8Z5I0-F1
#
_cell.length_a   1.000
_cell.length_b   1.000
_cell.length_c   1.000
_cell.angle_alpha   90.00
_cell.angle_beta   90.00
_cell.angle_gamma   90.00
#
_symmetry.space_group_name_H-M   'P 1'
#
loop_
_entity.id
_entity.type
_entity.pdbx_description
1 polymer ?
#
loop_
_entity_poly.entity_id
_entity_poly.type
_entity_poly.pdbx_seq_one_letter_code
_entity_poly.pdbx_strand_id
1 'polypeptide(L)'
;MMRLPSLLEHFELAKKTARVAMTPISKAFSLYLDGTLNLDTLNAIITMGQSRIPVYFGSLTNIVGLILVKNLLVVDPDEDVLIRRMMIRKILRYV
;
A
#
# COMPACT_ATOMS: atom_id res chain seq x y z
N MET A 1 8.61 27.25 -14.82
CA MET A 1 8.42 28.29 -13.79
C MET A 1 7.55 27.72 -12.68
N MET A 2 8.14 27.34 -11.55
CA MET A 2 7.40 26.76 -10.41
C MET A 2 6.63 27.89 -9.72
N ARG A 3 5.28 27.85 -9.75
CA ARG A 3 4.46 28.81 -8.99
C ARG A 3 4.67 28.55 -7.50
N LEU A 4 5.11 29.58 -6.77
CA LEU A 4 5.07 29.55 -5.31
C LEU A 4 3.60 29.48 -4.87
N PRO A 5 3.24 28.54 -3.98
CA PRO A 5 1.88 28.46 -3.47
C PRO A 5 1.51 29.77 -2.79
N SER A 6 0.29 30.23 -3.02
CA SER A 6 -0.20 31.48 -2.43
C SER A 6 -0.35 31.31 -0.91
N LEU A 7 -0.16 32.39 -0.14
CA LEU A 7 -0.32 32.37 1.34
C LEU A 7 -1.68 31.81 1.79
N LEU A 8 -2.70 31.90 0.93
CA LEU A 8 -4.02 31.35 1.17
C LEU A 8 -4.06 29.80 1.13
N GLU A 9 -3.27 29.17 0.26
CA GLU A 9 -3.17 27.69 0.16
C GLU A 9 -2.50 27.08 1.39
N HIS A 10 -1.57 27.81 2.02
CA HIS A 10 -0.91 27.39 3.25
C HIS A 10 -1.89 27.21 4.41
N PHE A 11 -2.87 28.11 4.55
CA PHE A 11 -3.89 28.05 5.60
C PHE A 11 -4.86 26.87 5.43
N GLU A 12 -5.11 26.44 4.19
CA GLU A 12 -6.05 25.35 3.93
C GLU A 12 -5.48 23.97 4.25
N LEU A 13 -4.15 23.78 4.12
CA LEU A 13 -3.51 22.53 4.55
C LEU A 13 -3.62 22.33 6.07
N ALA A 14 -3.48 23.41 6.85
CA ALA A 14 -3.59 23.36 8.32
C ALA A 14 -4.98 22.92 8.80
N LYS A 15 -6.03 23.15 8.00
CA LYS A 15 -7.41 22.73 8.31
C LYS A 15 -7.76 21.34 7.76
N LYS A 16 -6.96 20.79 6.84
CA LYS A 16 -7.27 19.53 6.15
C LYS A 16 -6.99 18.34 7.07
N THR A 17 -8.03 17.60 7.41
CA THR A 17 -7.89 16.37 8.20
C THR A 17 -7.51 15.19 7.31
N ALA A 18 -6.89 14.17 7.90
CA ALA A 18 -6.59 12.91 7.21
C ALA A 18 -7.84 12.31 6.54
N ARG A 19 -9.00 12.41 7.19
CA ARG A 19 -10.30 11.94 6.66
C ARG A 19 -10.64 12.53 5.29
N VAL A 20 -10.28 13.80 5.06
CA VAL A 20 -10.56 14.49 3.79
C VAL A 20 -9.53 14.18 2.72
N ALA A 21 -8.30 13.83 3.11
CA ALA A 21 -7.21 13.56 2.18
C ALA A 21 -7.01 12.07 1.84
N MET A 22 -7.49 11.16 2.70
CA MET A 22 -7.19 9.74 2.57
C MET A 22 -7.98 9.05 1.46
N THR A 23 -7.37 8.02 0.89
CA THR A 23 -8.08 7.04 0.07
C THR A 23 -8.83 6.07 0.98
N PRO A 24 -10.15 5.86 0.80
CA PRO A 24 -10.88 4.84 1.54
C PRO A 24 -10.28 3.45 1.35
N ILE A 25 -10.25 2.64 2.40
CA ILE A 25 -9.62 1.31 2.35
C ILE A 25 -10.25 0.38 1.31
N SER A 26 -11.55 0.52 1.05
CA SER A 26 -12.27 -0.22 0.01
C SER A 26 -11.82 0.11 -1.42
N LYS A 27 -11.12 1.22 -1.62
CA LYS A 27 -10.54 1.63 -2.90
C LYS A 27 -9.03 1.39 -2.97
N ALA A 28 -8.42 0.90 -1.90
CA ALA A 28 -6.99 0.60 -1.85
C ALA A 28 -6.75 -0.85 -2.29
N PHE A 29 -5.87 -1.03 -3.27
CA PHE A 29 -5.35 -2.35 -3.60
C PHE A 29 -4.52 -2.88 -2.43
N SER A 30 -4.85 -4.09 -1.98
CA SER A 30 -4.24 -4.72 -0.82
C SER A 30 -4.05 -6.20 -1.10
N LEU A 31 -3.02 -6.79 -0.51
CA LEU A 31 -2.72 -8.22 -0.65
C LEU A 31 -3.28 -9.00 0.53
N TYR A 32 -3.87 -10.15 0.25
CA TYR A 32 -4.30 -11.09 1.29
C TYR A 32 -3.06 -11.79 1.87
N LEU A 33 -2.95 -11.84 3.19
CA LEU A 33 -1.80 -12.40 3.89
C LEU A 33 -1.50 -13.86 3.49
N ASP A 34 -2.55 -14.66 3.28
CA ASP A 34 -2.43 -16.06 2.86
C ASP A 34 -2.68 -16.25 1.36
N GLY A 35 -2.61 -15.16 0.59
CA GLY A 35 -2.61 -15.21 -0.86
C GLY A 35 -1.27 -15.68 -1.43
N THR A 36 -1.29 -16.06 -2.70
CA THR A 36 -0.11 -16.44 -3.48
C THR A 36 0.39 -15.25 -4.29
N LEU A 37 1.70 -15.01 -4.24
CA LEU A 37 2.41 -14.16 -5.18
C LEU A 37 2.78 -15.04 -6.37
N ASN A 38 2.09 -14.83 -7.49
CA ASN A 38 2.33 -15.46 -8.77
C ASN A 38 2.48 -14.39 -9.86
N LEU A 39 2.73 -14.81 -11.11
CA LEU A 39 2.90 -13.90 -12.25
C LEU A 39 1.72 -12.91 -12.41
N ASP A 40 0.48 -13.37 -12.27
CA ASP A 40 -0.71 -12.51 -12.37
C ASP A 40 -0.75 -11.45 -11.26
N THR A 41 -0.43 -11.84 -10.03
CA THR A 41 -0.37 -10.92 -8.89
C THR A 41 0.77 -9.92 -9.06
N LEU A 42 1.93 -10.35 -9.55
CA LEU A 42 3.05 -9.46 -9.88
C LEU A 42 2.67 -8.46 -10.97
N ASN A 43 2.02 -8.89 -12.04
CA ASN A 43 1.54 -8.03 -13.11
C ASN A 43 0.50 -7.02 -12.62
N ALA A 44 -0.41 -7.43 -11.73
CA ALA A 44 -1.37 -6.53 -11.09
C ALA A 44 -0.65 -5.47 -10.23
N ILE A 45 0.37 -5.86 -9.46
CA ILE A 45 1.20 -4.96 -8.65
C ILE A 45 1.92 -3.93 -9.53
N ILE A 46 2.52 -4.37 -10.64
CA ILE A 46 3.22 -3.49 -11.58
C ILE A 46 2.24 -2.50 -12.22
N THR A 47 1.08 -2.97 -12.66
CA THR A 47 0.03 -2.15 -13.29
C THR A 47 -0.53 -1.09 -12.35
N MET A 48 -0.68 -1.43 -11.07
CA MET A 48 -1.11 -0.51 -10.01
C MET A 48 -0.12 0.64 -9.77
N GLY A 49 1.18 0.40 -9.97
CA GLY A 49 2.24 1.42 -9.89
C GLY A 49 2.50 1.98 -8.48
N GLN A 50 1.92 1.39 -7.43
CA GLN A 50 2.09 1.86 -6.05
C GLN A 50 3.34 1.26 -5.41
N SER A 51 4.14 2.09 -4.73
CA SER A 51 5.38 1.62 -4.08
C SER A 51 5.16 0.79 -2.81
N ARG A 52 3.98 0.94 -2.19
CA ARG A 52 3.64 0.44 -0.86
C ARG A 52 2.28 -0.23 -0.92
N ILE A 53 2.23 -1.52 -0.61
CA ILE A 53 1.00 -2.30 -0.69
C ILE A 53 0.60 -2.79 0.71
N PRO A 54 -0.58 -2.41 1.22
CA PRO A 54 -1.11 -2.96 2.46
C PRO A 54 -1.33 -4.47 2.37
N VAL A 55 -1.08 -5.17 3.48
CA VAL A 55 -1.40 -6.59 3.63
C VAL A 55 -2.46 -6.76 4.70
N TYR A 56 -3.53 -7.48 4.39
CA TYR A 56 -4.67 -7.68 5.29
C TYR A 56 -4.88 -9.16 5.65
N PHE A 57 -5.56 -9.41 6.77
CA PHE A 57 -5.97 -10.75 7.17
C PHE A 57 -7.42 -10.78 7.65
N GLY A 58 -8.23 -11.68 7.09
CA GLY A 58 -9.67 -11.78 7.34
C GLY A 58 -10.44 -10.65 6.66
N SER A 59 -10.42 -9.44 7.24
CA SER A 59 -11.10 -8.26 6.72
C SER A 59 -10.13 -7.26 6.09
N LEU A 60 -10.55 -6.53 5.05
CA LEU A 60 -9.80 -5.41 4.46
C LEU A 60 -9.51 -4.28 5.46
N THR A 61 -10.32 -4.17 6.52
CA THR A 61 -10.07 -3.21 7.61
C THR A 61 -8.96 -3.67 8.56
N ASN A 62 -8.57 -4.94 8.52
CA ASN A 62 -7.55 -5.52 9.37
C ASN A 62 -6.19 -5.60 8.65
N ILE A 63 -5.56 -4.43 8.49
CA ILE A 63 -4.22 -4.33 7.90
C ILE A 63 -3.17 -4.80 8.91
N VAL A 64 -2.48 -5.89 8.60
CA VAL A 64 -1.44 -6.50 9.46
C VAL A 64 -0.05 -5.92 9.20
N GLY A 65 0.14 -5.29 8.03
CA GLY A 65 1.40 -4.67 7.66
C GLY A 65 1.41 -4.15 6.23
N LEU A 66 2.61 -3.93 5.72
CA LEU A 66 2.86 -3.37 4.40
C LEU A 66 4.05 -4.04 3.71
N ILE A 67 3.93 -4.30 2.42
CA ILE A 67 5.03 -4.75 1.54
C ILE A 67 5.53 -3.57 0.71
N LEU A 68 6.86 -3.51 0.52
CA LEU A 68 7.49 -2.62 -0.44
C LEU A 68 7.64 -3.36 -1.77
N VAL A 69 7.14 -2.79 -2.88
CA VAL A 69 7.20 -3.46 -4.19
C VAL A 69 8.62 -3.79 -4.62
N LYS A 70 9.60 -2.94 -4.29
CA LYS A 70 11.02 -3.21 -4.58
C LYS A 70 11.53 -4.52 -3.96
N ASN A 71 10.91 -5.00 -2.88
CA ASN A 71 11.28 -6.26 -2.23
C ASN A 71 10.69 -7.48 -2.95
N LEU A 72 9.75 -7.28 -3.89
CA LEU A 72 9.16 -8.32 -4.71
C LEU A 72 9.92 -8.55 -6.01
N LEU A 73 10.77 -7.60 -6.42
CA LEU A 73 11.57 -7.68 -7.66
C LEU A 73 12.63 -8.80 -7.66
N VAL A 74 12.92 -9.36 -6.47
CA VAL A 74 13.90 -10.44 -6.31
C VAL A 74 13.25 -11.83 -6.30
N VAL A 75 11.93 -11.90 -6.40
CA VAL A 75 11.18 -13.17 -6.45
C VAL A 75 11.19 -13.69 -7.88
N ASP A 76 11.38 -15.00 -8.03
CA ASP A 76 11.27 -15.68 -9.31
C ASP A 76 9.79 -15.65 -9.77
N PRO A 77 9.47 -15.07 -10.94
CA PRO A 77 8.10 -15.02 -11.45
C PRO A 77 7.52 -16.40 -11.79
N ASP A 78 8.37 -17.42 -11.98
CA ASP A 78 7.95 -18.80 -12.27
C ASP A 78 7.65 -19.60 -10.99
N GLU A 79 7.91 -19.03 -9.80
CA GLU A 79 7.61 -19.65 -8.51
C GLU A 79 6.40 -19.01 -7.81
N ASP A 80 5.49 -19.86 -7.33
CA ASP A 80 4.40 -19.45 -6.47
C ASP A 80 4.88 -19.32 -5.02
N VAL A 81 4.84 -18.09 -4.48
CA VAL A 81 5.28 -17.82 -3.10
C VAL A 81 4.16 -17.24 -2.25
N LEU A 82 3.94 -17.78 -1.05
CA LEU A 82 2.96 -17.22 -0.11
C LEU A 82 3.34 -15.78 0.30
N ILE A 83 2.37 -14.87 0.28
CA ILE A 83 2.56 -13.46 0.69
C ILE A 83 3.10 -13.36 2.12
N ARG A 84 2.67 -14.24 3.04
CA ARG A 84 3.19 -14.33 4.41
C ARG A 84 4.71 -14.57 4.50
N ARG A 85 5.35 -15.15 3.48
CA ARG A 85 6.81 -15.37 3.45
C ARG A 85 7.57 -14.12 3.02
N MET A 86 6.89 -13.12 2.47
CA MET A 86 7.51 -11.85 2.08
C MET A 86 7.88 -11.02 3.32
N MET A 87 8.81 -10.09 3.14
CA MET A 87 9.14 -9.11 4.17
C MET A 87 7.98 -8.12 4.36
N ILE A 88 7.10 -8.42 5.31
CA ILE A 88 5.98 -7.57 5.72
C ILE A 88 6.43 -6.64 6.85
N ARG A 89 6.38 -5.33 6.61
CA ARG A 89 6.64 -4.31 7.63
C ARG A 89 5.42 -4.18 8.54
N LYS A 90 5.60 -4.46 9.83
CA LYS A 90 4.53 -4.29 10.83
C LYS A 90 4.17 -2.82 10.99
N ILE A 91 2.88 -2.53 11.09
CA ILE A 91 2.37 -1.21 11.43
C ILE A 91 2.17 -1.17 12.95
N LEU A 92 2.71 -0.13 13.59
CA LEU A 92 2.46 0.12 15.01
C LEU A 92 0.98 0.46 15.19
N ARG A 93 0.28 -0.33 16.01
CA ARG A 93 -1.07 -0.01 16.47
C ARG A 93 -0.93 0.65 17.82
N TYR A 94 -1.26 1.93 17.89
CA TYR A 94 -1.47 2.62 19.16
C TYR A 94 -2.83 2.16 19.67
N VAL A 95 -2.82 1.37 20.74
CA VAL A 95 -4.00 1.02 21.54
C VAL A 95 -4.29 2.10 22.56
#